data_AF-J0GWN3-F1
#
_entry.id   AF-J0GWN3-F1
#
_cell.length_a   1.000
_cell.length_b   1.000
_cell.length_c   1.000
_cell.angle_alpha   90.00
_cell.angle_beta   90.00
_cell.angle_gamma   90.00
#
_symmetry.space_group_name_H-M   'P 1'
#
loop_
_entity.id
_entity.type
_entity.pdbx_description
1 polymer ?
#
loop_
_entity_poly.entity_id
_entity_poly.type
_entity_poly.pdbx_seq_one_letter_code
_entity_poly.pdbx_strand_id
1 'polypeptide(L)' 'MNTINISLPENLKHFVDQQVVGRGYGSCSEYVCELIRRDRDRQHLLDLLLEGASSETTTPVDASYFDILRDRASRQSSN' A
#
# COMPACT_ATOMS: atom_id res chain seq x y z
N MET A 1 15.54 5.09 17.60
CA MET A 1 15.70 5.16 16.13
C MET A 1 17.08 4.65 15.79
N ASN A 2 17.19 3.80 14.76
CA ASN A 2 18.48 3.42 14.19
C ASN A 2 18.80 4.39 13.04
N THR A 3 20.04 4.87 12.96
CA THR A 3 20.50 5.75 11.89
C THR A 3 21.05 4.93 10.73
N ILE A 4 20.66 5.25 9.50
CA ILE A 4 21.18 4.65 8.27
C ILE A 4 21.92 5.75 7.50
N ASN A 5 23.18 5.51 7.15
CA ASN A 5 23.97 6.41 6.31
C ASN A 5 23.97 5.89 4.87
N ILE A 6 23.67 6.78 3.91
CA ILE A 6 23.57 6.44 2.49
C ILE A 6 24.34 7.48 1.70
N SER A 7 25.27 7.02 0.86
CA SER A 7 25.98 7.88 -0.10
C SER A 7 25.28 7.80 -1.46
N LEU A 8 24.94 8.96 -2.01
CA LEU A 8 24.27 9.09 -3.31
C LEU A 8 25.20 9.77 -4.32
N PRO A 9 25.22 9.32 -5.58
CA PRO A 9 25.78 10.08 -6.69
C PRO A 9 25.12 11.46 -6.81
N GLU A 10 25.87 12.43 -7.35
CA GLU A 10 25.43 13.85 -7.42
C GLU A 10 24.07 14.01 -8.13
N ASN A 11 23.82 13.25 -9.20
CA ASN A 11 22.56 13.30 -9.92
C ASN A 11 21.36 12.84 -9.06
N LEU A 12 21.56 11.83 -8.21
CA LEU A 12 20.51 11.34 -7.32
C LEU A 12 20.30 12.30 -6.15
N LYS A 13 21.37 12.91 -5.64
CA LYS A 13 21.26 13.96 -4.62
C LYS A 13 20.42 15.13 -5.12
N HIS A 14 20.74 15.67 -6.31
CA HIS A 14 19.99 16.77 -6.89
C HIS A 14 18.51 16.42 -7.10
N PHE A 15 18.22 15.19 -7.55
CA PHE A 15 16.85 14.71 -7.65
C PHE A 15 16.14 14.69 -6.30
N VAL A 16 16.77 14.16 -5.25
CA VAL A 16 16.21 14.13 -3.89
C VAL A 16 15.94 15.56 -3.40
N ASP A 17 16.88 16.48 -3.58
CA ASP A 17 16.73 17.88 -3.16
C ASP A 17 15.52 18.54 -3.84
N GLN A 18 15.31 18.28 -5.14
CA GLN A 18 14.12 18.75 -5.85
C GLN A 18 12.83 18.15 -5.30
N GLN A 19 12.81 16.87 -4.92
CA GLN A 19 11.63 16.25 -4.32
C GLN A 19 11.34 16.82 -2.93
N VAL A 20 12.38 17.10 -2.14
CA VAL A 20 12.25 17.71 -0.81
C VAL A 20 11.59 19.07 -0.91
N VAL A 21 12.10 19.95 -1.77
CA VAL A 21 11.53 21.29 -1.98
C VAL A 21 10.14 21.21 -2.61
N GLY A 22 10.00 20.44 -3.70
CA GLY A 22 8.76 20.40 -4.50
C GLY A 22 7.57 19.75 -3.80
N ARG A 23 7.81 18.86 -2.82
CA ARG A 23 6.76 18.16 -2.06
C ARG A 23 6.68 18.58 -0.60
N GLY A 24 7.50 19.54 -0.18
CA GLY A 24 7.47 20.11 1.18
C GLY A 24 8.00 19.18 2.27
N TYR A 25 8.94 18.29 1.96
CA TYR A 25 9.62 17.51 3.00
C TYR A 25 10.60 18.41 3.77
N GLY A 26 10.80 18.14 5.06
CA GLY A 26 11.74 18.85 5.91
C GLY A 26 13.19 18.40 5.75
N SER A 27 13.44 17.22 5.17
CA SER A 27 14.80 16.71 4.92
C SER A 27 14.85 15.62 3.86
N CYS A 28 16.06 15.34 3.34
CA CYS A 28 16.33 14.20 2.47
C CYS A 28 16.03 12.86 3.17
N SER A 29 16.34 12.75 4.46
CA SER A 29 16.05 11.54 5.25
C SER A 29 14.56 11.28 5.35
N GLU A 30 13.75 12.32 5.51
CA GLU A 30 12.29 12.20 5.52
C GLU A 30 11.76 11.71 4.17
N TYR A 31 12.25 12.27 3.06
CA TYR A 31 11.90 11.80 1.73
C TYR A 31 12.25 10.31 1.52
N VAL A 32 13.45 9.89 1.95
CA VAL A 32 13.89 8.49 1.85
C VAL A 32 13.03 7.57 2.72
N CYS A 33 12.68 7.97 3.94
CA CYS A 33 11.78 7.19 4.78
C CYS A 33 10.40 7.01 4.13
N GLU A 34 9.88 8.06 3.50
CA GLU A 34 8.62 7.99 2.76
C GLU A 34 8.71 7.08 1.52
N LEU A 35 9.83 7.10 0.79
CA LEU A 35 10.06 6.14 -0.29
C LEU A 35 10.06 4.69 0.21
N ILE A 36 10.73 4.42 1.33
CA ILE A 36 10.77 3.07 1.93
C ILE A 36 9.36 2.63 2.36
N ARG A 37 8.56 3.52 2.97
CA ARG A 37 7.18 3.22 3.34
C ARG A 37 6.35 2.85 2.11
N ARG A 38 6.43 3.66 1.04
CA ARG A 38 5.71 3.39 -0.21
C ARG A 38 6.14 2.08 -0.86
N ASP A 39 7.43 1.76 -0.85
CA ASP A 39 7.91 0.50 -1.39
C ASP A 39 7.41 -0.69 -0.58
N ARG A 40 7.47 -0.61 0.76
CA ARG A 40 6.89 -1.63 1.64
C ARG A 40 5.40 -1.83 1.38
N ASP A 41 4.64 -0.74 1.27
CA ASP A 41 3.19 -0.82 1.04
C ASP A 41 2.88 -1.41 -0.35
N ARG A 42 3.71 -1.11 -1.36
CA ARG A 42 3.63 -1.73 -2.69
C ARG A 42 3.94 -3.23 -2.64
N GLN A 43 4.97 -3.63 -1.92
CA GLN A 43 5.30 -5.05 -1.73
C GLN A 43 4.14 -5.79 -1.02
N HIS A 44 3.61 -5.20 0.05
CA HIS A 44 2.48 -5.78 0.77
C HIS A 44 1.23 -5.95 -0.12
N LEU A 45 0.92 -4.96 -0.96
CA LEU A 45 -0.18 -5.08 -1.93
C LEU A 45 0.06 -6.21 -2.93
N LEU A 46 1.29 -6.34 -3.45
CA LEU A 46 1.64 -7.43 -4.37
C LEU A 46 1.47 -8.80 -3.69
N ASP A 47 1.88 -8.94 -2.44
CA ASP A 47 1.71 -10.18 -1.69
C ASP A 47 0.24 -10.55 -1.55
N LEU A 48 -0.64 -9.60 -1.21
CA LEU A 48 -2.09 -9.81 -1.12
C LEU A 48 -2.71 -10.20 -2.48
N LEU A 49 -2.24 -9.59 -3.57
CA LEU A 49 -2.71 -9.95 -4.92
C LEU A 49 -2.29 -11.36 -5.31
N LEU A 50 -1.07 -11.77 -4.96
CA LEU A 50 -0.57 -13.13 -5.20
C LEU A 50 -1.30 -14.16 -4.34
N GLU A 51 -1.59 -13.84 -3.08
CA GLU A 51 -2.42 -14.67 -2.20
C GLU A 51 -3.82 -14.85 -2.81
N GLY A 52 -4.47 -13.76 -3.22
CA GLY A 52 -5.77 -13.80 -3.87
C GLY A 52 -5.75 -14.59 -5.19
N ALA A 53 -4.73 -14.41 -6.03
CA ALA A 53 -4.57 -15.15 -7.28
C ALA A 53 -4.31 -16.65 -7.07
N SER A 54 -3.71 -17.02 -5.93
CA SER A 54 -3.45 -18.42 -5.56
C SER A 54 -4.61 -19.07 -4.82
N SER A 55 -5.64 -18.30 -4.46
CA SER A 55 -6.84 -18.82 -3.79
C SER A 55 -7.71 -19.66 -4.73
N GLU A 56 -8.52 -20.55 -4.15
CA GLU A 56 -9.46 -21.34 -4.93
C GLU A 56 -10.46 -20.45 -5.67
N THR A 57 -10.75 -20.80 -6.92
CA THR A 57 -11.76 -20.09 -7.69
C THR A 57 -13.13 -20.30 -7.09
N THR A 58 -13.82 -19.20 -6.81
CA THR A 58 -15.19 -19.23 -6.31
C THR A 58 -16.18 -19.17 -7.47
N THR A 59 -17.45 -19.45 -7.16
CA THR A 59 -18.56 -19.19 -8.08
C THR A 59 -18.64 -17.70 -8.43
N PRO A 60 -19.14 -17.32 -9.61
CA PRO A 60 -19.31 -15.91 -9.99
C PRO A 60 -20.04 -15.12 -8.91
N VAL A 61 -19.45 -13.99 -8.51
CA VAL A 61 -20.03 -13.06 -7.56
C VAL A 61 -20.97 -12.13 -8.33
N ASP A 62 -22.27 -12.45 -8.33
CA ASP A 62 -23.30 -11.71 -9.04
C ASP A 62 -24.20 -10.89 -8.09
N ALA A 63 -25.23 -10.24 -8.64
CA ALA A 63 -26.16 -9.44 -7.84
C ALA A 63 -26.91 -10.30 -6.80
N SER A 64 -27.28 -11.53 -7.15
CA SER A 64 -28.02 -12.44 -6.27
C SER A 64 -27.19 -12.87 -5.07
N TYR A 65 -25.89 -13.10 -5.27
CA TYR A 65 -24.93 -13.34 -4.20
C TYR A 65 -24.97 -12.22 -3.15
N PHE A 66 -24.93 -10.96 -3.60
CA PHE A 66 -24.96 -9.81 -2.70
C PHE A 66 -26.32 -9.59 -2.02
N ASP A 67 -27.43 -9.91 -2.69
CA ASP A 67 -28.77 -9.85 -2.08
C ASP A 67 -28.90 -10.85 -0.93
N ILE A 68 -28.47 -12.10 -1.16
CA ILE A 68 -28.44 -13.15 -0.12
C ILE A 68 -27.53 -12.74 1.05
N LEU A 69 -26.36 -12.19 0.74
CA LEU A 69 -25.39 -11.76 1.76
C LEU A 69 -25.95 -10.63 2.65
N ARG A 70 -26.61 -9.63 2.06
CA ARG A 70 -27.24 -8.52 2.80
C ARG A 70 -28.39 -9.00 3.67
N ASP A 71 -29.25 -9.86 3.12
CA ASP A 71 -30.37 -10.44 3.86
C ASP A 71 -29.87 -11.21 5.09
N ARG A 72 -28.84 -12.05 4.92
CA ARG A 72 -28.19 -12.75 6.04
C ARG A 72 -27.65 -11.79 7.11
N ALA A 73 -26.95 -10.72 6.71
CA ALA A 73 -26.40 -9.74 7.64
C ALA A 73 -27.49 -8.98 8.42
N SER A 74 -28.61 -8.64 7.77
CA SER A 74 -29.76 -7.96 8.40
C SER A 74 -30.46 -8.84 9.45
N ARG A 75 -30.53 -10.15 9.21
CA ARG A 75 -31.09 -11.12 10.15
C ARG A 75 -30.20 -11.36 11.37
N GLN A 76 -28.88 -11.28 11.21
CA GLN A 76 -27.93 -11.38 12.33
C GLN A 76 -27.88 -10.14 13.23
N SER A 77 -28.22 -8.97 12.69
CA SER A 77 -28.23 -7.70 13.45
C SER A 77 -29.56 -7.42 14.15
N SER A 78 -30.59 -8.22 13.88
CA SER A 78 -31.92 -8.15 14.50
C SER A 78 -32.10 -9.15 15.65
N ASN A 79 -31.01 -9.77 16.12
CA ASN A 79 -30.94 -10.77 17.20
C ASN A 79 -29.85 -10.35 18.18
#